data_AF-A0A1F3MZ06-F1
#
_entry.id   AF-A0A1F3MZ06-F1
#
_cell.length_a   1.000
_cell.length_b   1.000
_cell.length_c   1.000
_cell.angle_alpha   90.00
_cell.angle_beta   90.00
_cell.angle_gamma   90.00
#
_symmetry.space_group_name_H-M   'P 1'
#
loop_
_entity.id
_entity.type
_entity.pdbx_description
1 polymer ?
#
loop_
_entity_poly.entity_id
_entity_poly.type
_entity_poly.pdbx_seq_one_letter_code
_entity_poly.pdbx_strand_id
1 'polypeptide(L)'
;MLQLQCAKSDGDDEDDDKPDADYTGTLVLTYARDFPDFYKTVSMDVNVYKSGDVLFSSPSQVPCHGVEEKQIADAKVKIDETGTITVTSLSGTRKKIDGDAYLEVYSNTLIDGTSQVWTWVDNGWYQVFNQPFTLENPVEPPMLFSVTDANNVNNIQ
;
A
#
# COMPACT_ATOMS: atom_id res chain seq x y z
N MET A 1 7.37 1.07 2.03
CA MET A 1 8.13 0.30 1.01
C MET A 1 7.20 -0.75 0.43
N LEU A 2 7.04 -0.82 -0.89
CA LEU A 2 6.20 -1.80 -1.57
C LEU A 2 7.10 -2.79 -2.31
N GLN A 3 6.81 -4.09 -2.20
CA GLN A 3 7.53 -5.16 -2.91
C GLN A 3 6.53 -6.10 -3.59
N LEU A 4 6.86 -6.52 -4.80
CA LEU A 4 6.15 -7.53 -5.60
C LEU A 4 7.12 -8.69 -5.84
N GLN A 5 6.71 -9.93 -5.58
CA GLN A 5 7.49 -11.14 -5.85
C GLN A 5 6.67 -12.06 -6.77
N CYS A 6 7.19 -12.40 -7.96
CA CYS A 6 6.47 -13.22 -8.96
C CYS A 6 7.32 -14.41 -9.43
N ALA A 7 6.91 -15.65 -9.18
CA ALA A 7 7.66 -16.83 -9.60
C ALA A 7 7.26 -17.32 -11.01
N LYS A 8 8.24 -17.73 -11.82
CA LYS A 8 8.09 -18.23 -13.19
C LYS A 8 7.63 -19.70 -13.23
N SER A 9 6.72 -20.03 -14.15
CA SER A 9 6.48 -21.41 -14.61
C SER A 9 6.98 -21.55 -16.06
N ASP A 10 7.46 -22.72 -16.50
CA ASP A 10 8.19 -22.84 -17.77
C ASP A 10 7.26 -22.83 -19.02
N GLY A 11 7.58 -22.05 -20.06
CA GLY A 11 6.97 -22.19 -21.39
C GLY A 11 7.39 -21.14 -22.44
N ASP A 12 7.83 -21.60 -23.62
CA ASP A 12 8.44 -20.82 -24.72
C ASP A 12 7.49 -19.85 -25.49
N ASP A 13 8.15 -18.80 -26.01
CA ASP A 13 8.00 -17.87 -27.16
C ASP A 13 6.71 -17.09 -27.51
N GLU A 14 6.93 -15.77 -27.48
CA GLU A 14 6.56 -14.68 -28.41
C GLU A 14 5.10 -14.23 -28.58
N ASP A 15 4.65 -13.44 -27.61
CA ASP A 15 3.92 -12.19 -27.83
C ASP A 15 4.54 -11.17 -26.87
N ASP A 16 5.20 -10.12 -27.36
CA ASP A 16 6.19 -9.36 -26.58
C ASP A 16 5.58 -8.64 -25.34
N ASP A 17 4.27 -8.41 -25.38
CA ASP A 17 3.47 -7.84 -24.27
C ASP A 17 2.83 -8.90 -23.36
N LYS A 18 2.86 -10.19 -23.71
CA LYS A 18 2.35 -11.28 -22.86
C LYS A 18 3.48 -11.99 -22.12
N PRO A 19 3.23 -12.43 -20.87
CA PRO A 19 4.21 -13.26 -20.19
C PRO A 19 4.32 -14.62 -20.90
N ASP A 20 5.48 -15.24 -20.79
CA ASP A 20 5.77 -16.55 -21.37
C ASP A 20 5.04 -17.70 -20.62
N ALA A 21 4.62 -17.44 -19.39
CA ALA A 21 3.84 -18.34 -18.56
C ALA A 21 2.89 -17.62 -17.58
N ASP A 22 2.18 -18.38 -16.75
CA ASP A 22 1.41 -17.85 -15.64
C ASP A 22 2.34 -17.59 -14.45
N TYR A 23 2.17 -16.42 -13.82
CA TYR A 23 2.91 -15.98 -12.65
C TYR A 23 1.95 -15.70 -11.50
N THR A 24 2.35 -16.06 -10.29
CA THR A 24 1.64 -15.70 -9.07
C THR A 24 2.57 -14.91 -8.16
N GLY A 25 2.00 -13.99 -7.39
CA GLY A 25 2.73 -13.11 -6.51
C GLY A 25 1.87 -12.43 -5.46
N THR A 26 2.49 -11.54 -4.69
CA THR A 26 1.80 -10.77 -3.65
C THR A 26 2.13 -9.30 -3.81
N LEU A 27 1.10 -8.46 -3.92
CA LEU A 27 1.21 -7.01 -3.82
C LEU A 27 1.09 -6.62 -2.34
N VAL A 28 2.12 -5.95 -1.82
CA VAL A 28 2.12 -5.44 -0.44
C VAL A 28 2.08 -3.92 -0.46
N LEU A 29 0.98 -3.34 0.01
CA LEU A 29 0.84 -1.90 0.26
C LEU A 29 1.18 -1.63 1.72
N THR A 30 2.12 -0.73 1.97
CA THR A 30 2.55 -0.37 3.32
C THR A 30 2.19 1.07 3.63
N TYR A 31 1.41 1.27 4.69
CA TYR A 31 1.04 2.56 5.25
C TYR A 31 1.81 2.78 6.54
N ALA A 32 2.60 3.84 6.56
CA ALA A 32 3.33 4.29 7.73
C ALA A 32 3.04 5.77 7.96
N ARG A 33 2.84 6.15 9.21
CA ARG A 33 2.71 7.53 9.65
C ARG A 33 3.54 7.71 10.91
N ASP A 34 4.22 8.84 11.03
CA ASP A 34 5.15 9.08 12.14
C ASP A 34 4.51 9.75 13.37
N PHE A 35 3.32 10.36 13.23
CA PHE A 35 2.63 11.03 14.34
C PHE A 35 1.12 11.18 14.10
N PRO A 36 0.24 10.43 14.82
CA PRO A 36 0.61 9.37 15.75
C PRO A 36 1.23 8.18 14.99
N ASP A 37 2.22 7.53 15.59
CA ASP A 37 2.86 6.38 14.96
C ASP A 37 1.88 5.23 14.73
N PHE A 38 1.77 4.81 13.48
CA PHE A 38 1.18 3.52 13.14
C PHE A 38 1.77 2.97 11.84
N TYR A 39 1.84 1.64 11.80
CA TYR A 39 2.32 0.87 10.66
C TYR A 39 1.29 -0.22 10.30
N LYS A 40 0.83 -0.23 9.05
CA LYS A 40 -0.11 -1.23 8.54
C LYS A 40 0.24 -1.68 7.14
N THR A 41 0.10 -2.98 6.92
CA THR A 41 0.30 -3.62 5.61
C THR A 41 -0.99 -4.21 5.10
N VAL A 42 -1.27 -3.97 3.83
CA VAL A 42 -2.33 -4.63 3.08
C VAL A 42 -1.66 -5.54 2.06
N SER A 43 -1.92 -6.84 2.13
CA SER A 43 -1.36 -7.84 1.21
C SER A 43 -2.46 -8.44 0.37
N MET A 44 -2.23 -8.56 -0.92
CA MET A 44 -3.18 -9.10 -1.89
C MET A 44 -2.44 -10.03 -2.85
N ASP A 45 -3.07 -11.14 -3.20
CA ASP A 45 -2.52 -12.04 -4.19
C ASP A 45 -2.68 -11.43 -5.58
N VAL A 46 -1.68 -11.63 -6.44
CA VAL A 46 -1.64 -11.18 -7.84
C VAL A 46 -1.39 -12.39 -8.71
N ASN A 47 -2.24 -12.61 -9.70
CA ASN A 47 -2.04 -13.60 -10.74
C ASN A 47 -1.87 -12.87 -12.07
N VAL A 48 -0.78 -13.14 -12.78
CA VAL A 48 -0.53 -12.63 -14.12
C VAL A 48 -0.55 -13.83 -15.07
N TYR A 49 -1.53 -13.88 -15.96
CA TYR A 49 -1.73 -15.01 -16.86
C TYR A 49 -0.97 -14.83 -18.17
N LYS A 50 -0.60 -15.94 -18.82
CA LYS A 50 -0.04 -15.99 -20.18
C LYS A 50 -0.90 -15.27 -21.22
N SER A 51 -2.21 -15.13 -20.96
CA SER A 51 -3.11 -14.33 -21.80
C SER A 51 -2.78 -12.83 -21.80
N GLY A 52 -2.06 -12.35 -20.78
CA GLY A 52 -1.84 -10.93 -20.47
C GLY A 52 -2.78 -10.39 -19.39
N ASP A 53 -3.75 -11.19 -18.93
CA ASP A 53 -4.68 -10.78 -17.87
C ASP A 53 -3.97 -10.70 -16.52
N VAL A 54 -4.27 -9.66 -15.74
CA VAL A 54 -3.80 -9.48 -14.37
C VAL A 54 -5.01 -9.50 -13.45
N LEU A 55 -5.05 -10.46 -12.53
CA LEU A 55 -6.09 -10.57 -11.52
C LEU A 55 -5.50 -10.34 -10.13
N PHE A 56 -6.22 -9.58 -9.33
CA PHE A 56 -5.91 -9.37 -7.93
C PHE A 56 -6.95 -10.08 -7.06
N SER A 57 -6.53 -10.64 -5.93
CA SER A 57 -7.47 -11.07 -4.90
C SER A 57 -8.36 -9.90 -4.46
N SER A 58 -9.54 -10.21 -3.91
CA SER A 58 -10.49 -9.19 -3.50
C SER A 58 -9.82 -8.10 -2.63
N PRO A 59 -10.19 -6.82 -2.84
CA PRO A 59 -9.58 -5.72 -2.11
C PRO A 59 -9.75 -5.89 -0.60
N SER A 60 -8.67 -5.67 0.13
CA SER A 60 -8.64 -5.87 1.58
C SER A 60 -8.96 -4.57 2.33
N GLN A 61 -9.64 -4.72 3.46
CA GLN A 61 -9.85 -3.67 4.46
C GLN A 61 -9.02 -3.97 5.70
N VAL A 62 -8.25 -2.98 6.16
CA VAL A 62 -7.36 -3.15 7.31
C VAL A 62 -7.58 -2.01 8.31
N PRO A 63 -7.94 -2.32 9.57
CA PRO A 63 -8.06 -1.28 10.59
C PRO A 63 -6.68 -0.69 10.93
N CYS A 64 -6.62 0.63 11.05
CA CYS A 64 -5.47 1.38 11.54
C CYS A 64 -5.81 2.08 12.86
N HIS A 65 -4.82 2.15 13.75
CA HIS A 65 -4.94 2.84 15.01
C HIS A 65 -3.54 3.28 15.44
N GLY A 66 -3.40 4.57 15.78
CA GLY A 66 -2.17 5.15 16.31
C GLY A 66 -2.52 6.10 17.44
N VAL A 67 -1.79 6.02 18.54
CA VAL A 67 -1.91 6.96 19.67
C VAL A 67 -0.52 7.39 20.07
N GLU A 68 -0.31 8.70 20.16
CA GLU A 68 0.98 9.23 20.58
C GLU A 68 0.82 10.52 21.38
N GLU A 69 1.68 10.66 22.40
CA GLU A 69 1.84 11.89 23.18
C GLU A 69 3.19 12.53 22.85
N LYS A 70 3.21 13.83 22.56
CA LYS A 70 4.43 14.56 22.23
C LYS A 70 4.41 15.96 22.80
N GLN A 71 5.59 16.42 23.24
CA GLN A 71 5.81 17.82 23.58
C GLN A 71 6.06 18.60 22.29
N ILE A 72 5.20 19.57 21.97
CA ILE A 72 5.32 20.47 20.81
C ILE A 72 5.43 21.89 21.36
N ALA A 73 6.63 22.48 21.26
CA ALA A 73 6.97 23.72 21.96
C ALA A 73 6.63 23.62 23.47
N ASP A 74 5.84 24.54 23.99
CA ASP A 74 5.46 24.59 25.41
C ASP A 74 4.19 23.78 25.74
N ALA A 75 3.58 23.11 24.75
CA ALA A 75 2.36 22.33 24.93
C ALA A 75 2.63 20.82 24.87
N LYS A 76 2.05 20.06 25.80
CA LYS A 76 1.96 18.60 25.70
C LYS A 76 0.71 18.26 24.90
N VAL A 77 0.88 17.56 23.78
CA VAL A 77 -0.19 17.19 22.86
C VAL A 77 -0.35 15.67 22.86
N LYS A 78 -1.58 15.19 22.75
CA LYS A 78 -1.90 13.79 22.48
C LYS A 78 -2.70 13.74 21.19
N ILE A 79 -2.38 12.81 20.30
CA ILE A 79 -3.19 12.49 19.13
C ILE A 79 -3.57 11.02 19.20
N ASP A 80 -4.83 10.72 18.92
CA ASP A 80 -5.39 9.38 18.77
C ASP A 80 -6.13 9.36 17.44
N GLU A 81 -5.72 8.46 16.57
CA GLU A 81 -6.35 8.26 15.29
C GLU A 81 -6.74 6.80 15.11
N THR A 82 -8.01 6.60 14.80
CA THR A 82 -8.57 5.31 14.43
C THR A 82 -9.13 5.39 13.03
N GLY A 83 -8.96 4.36 12.23
CA GLY A 83 -9.51 4.32 10.87
C GLY A 83 -9.48 2.95 10.23
N THR A 84 -9.84 2.92 8.95
CA THR A 84 -9.76 1.75 8.09
C THR A 84 -9.13 2.15 6.76
N ILE A 85 -8.10 1.40 6.38
CA ILE A 85 -7.47 1.47 5.07
C ILE A 85 -8.27 0.53 4.16
N THR A 86 -8.79 1.05 3.06
CA THR A 86 -9.58 0.31 2.08
C THR A 86 -8.99 0.48 0.70
N VAL A 87 -8.59 -0.62 0.05
CA VAL A 87 -8.35 -0.61 -1.39
C VAL A 87 -9.72 -0.67 -2.07
N THR A 88 -10.14 0.38 -2.77
CA THR A 88 -11.48 0.47 -3.36
C THR A 88 -11.52 -0.08 -4.78
N SER A 89 -10.41 0.02 -5.50
CA SER A 89 -10.24 -0.61 -6.80
C SER A 89 -8.77 -0.94 -7.04
N LEU A 90 -8.53 -2.03 -7.75
CA LEU A 90 -7.21 -2.45 -8.15
C LEU A 90 -7.28 -3.02 -9.56
N SER A 91 -6.44 -2.51 -10.44
CA SER A 91 -6.24 -3.06 -11.78
C SER A 91 -4.76 -3.02 -12.13
N GLY A 92 -4.39 -3.80 -13.12
CA GLY A 92 -3.01 -3.88 -13.56
C GLY A 92 -2.91 -4.29 -15.00
N THR A 93 -1.83 -3.86 -15.64
CA THR A 93 -1.49 -4.20 -17.00
C THR A 93 0.00 -4.46 -17.09
N ARG A 94 0.39 -5.44 -17.90
CA ARG A 94 1.80 -5.62 -18.24
C ARG A 94 2.21 -4.56 -19.26
N LYS A 95 3.42 -4.03 -19.11
CA LYS A 95 3.98 -3.00 -19.99
C LYS A 95 5.46 -3.24 -20.19
N LYS A 96 5.93 -3.16 -21.43
CA LYS A 96 7.36 -3.19 -21.75
C LYS A 96 7.90 -1.75 -21.82
N ILE A 97 8.94 -1.44 -21.06
CA ILE A 97 9.60 -0.13 -21.06
C ILE A 97 11.09 -0.40 -21.27
N ASP A 98 11.65 0.15 -22.35
CA ASP A 98 13.07 0.01 -22.71
C ASP A 98 13.59 -1.43 -22.78
N GLY A 99 12.72 -2.38 -23.13
CA GLY A 99 13.05 -3.80 -23.23
C GLY A 99 12.69 -4.62 -21.98
N ASP A 100 12.50 -3.96 -20.84
CA ASP A 100 12.19 -4.60 -19.56
C ASP A 100 10.68 -4.70 -19.32
N ALA A 101 10.25 -5.82 -18.74
CA ALA A 101 8.86 -6.06 -18.39
C ALA A 101 8.51 -5.42 -17.04
N TYR A 102 7.41 -4.68 -17.01
CA TYR A 102 6.83 -4.07 -15.83
C TYR A 102 5.38 -4.48 -15.66
N LEU A 103 4.93 -4.53 -14.42
CA LEU A 103 3.53 -4.52 -14.05
C LEU A 103 3.15 -3.08 -13.66
N GLU A 104 2.31 -2.44 -14.46
CA GLU A 104 1.70 -1.15 -14.16
C GLU A 104 0.42 -1.41 -13.35
N VAL A 105 0.35 -0.90 -12.13
CA VAL A 105 -0.76 -1.13 -11.20
C VAL A 105 -1.44 0.18 -10.87
N TYR A 106 -2.76 0.22 -11.07
CA TYR A 106 -3.63 1.30 -10.63
C TYR A 106 -4.38 0.85 -9.39
N SER A 107 -4.08 1.48 -8.26
CA SER A 107 -4.81 1.27 -7.02
C SER A 107 -5.52 2.56 -6.62
N ASN A 108 -6.79 2.47 -6.26
CA ASN A 108 -7.43 3.50 -5.47
C ASN A 108 -7.48 3.04 -4.02
N THR A 109 -6.93 3.84 -3.12
CA THR A 109 -6.95 3.56 -1.68
C THR A 109 -7.57 4.72 -0.94
N LEU A 110 -8.42 4.38 0.01
CA LEU A 110 -9.09 5.28 0.93
C LEU A 110 -8.64 4.98 2.35
N ILE A 111 -8.34 6.02 3.13
CA ILE A 111 -8.21 5.90 4.58
C ILE A 111 -9.30 6.76 5.20
N ASP A 112 -10.33 6.10 5.73
CA ASP A 112 -11.39 6.75 6.49
C ASP A 112 -11.14 6.57 7.97
N GLY A 113 -11.22 7.65 8.73
CA GLY A 113 -10.95 7.60 10.15
C GLY A 113 -11.52 8.76 10.94
N THR A 114 -11.17 8.78 12.21
CA THR A 114 -11.44 9.87 13.15
C THR A 114 -10.13 10.26 13.79
N SER A 115 -9.83 11.56 13.79
CA SER A 115 -8.67 12.12 14.47
C SER A 115 -9.12 12.92 15.68
N GLN A 116 -8.54 12.58 16.82
CA GLN A 116 -8.78 13.23 18.09
C GLN A 116 -7.48 13.83 18.60
N VAL A 117 -7.51 15.12 18.94
CA VAL A 117 -6.35 15.84 19.47
C VAL A 117 -6.68 16.43 20.82
N TRP A 118 -5.79 16.23 21.78
CA TRP A 118 -5.86 16.83 23.11
C TRP A 118 -4.60 17.64 23.39
N THR A 119 -4.76 18.69 24.20
CA THR A 119 -3.66 19.46 24.78
C THR A 119 -3.73 19.36 26.30
N TRP A 120 -2.59 19.38 26.97
CA TRP A 120 -2.53 19.39 28.42
C TRP A 120 -2.65 20.81 28.96
N VAL A 121 -3.70 21.09 29.73
CA VAL A 121 -3.97 22.40 30.35
C VAL A 121 -4.41 22.16 31.79
N ASP A 122 -3.93 22.99 32.73
CA ASP A 122 -4.36 23.01 34.14
C ASP A 122 -4.42 21.61 34.80
N ASN A 123 -3.39 20.79 34.55
CA ASN A 123 -3.26 19.41 35.03
C ASN A 123 -4.28 18.39 34.48
N GLY A 124 -4.80 18.62 33.27
CA GLY A 124 -5.67 17.66 32.59
C GLY A 124 -5.56 17.70 31.07
N TRP A 125 -6.06 16.63 30.43
CA TRP A 125 -6.23 16.58 28.98
C TRP A 125 -7.51 17.32 28.59
N TYR A 126 -7.38 18.31 27.71
CA TYR A 126 -8.48 19.03 27.09
C TYR A 126 -8.53 18.70 25.59
N GLN A 127 -9.68 18.21 25.11
CA GLN A 127 -9.85 17.86 23.69
C GLN A 127 -10.04 19.14 22.87
N VAL A 128 -9.18 19.34 21.89
CA VAL A 128 -9.20 20.52 21.00
C VAL A 128 -9.69 20.18 19.60
N PHE A 129 -9.63 18.90 19.22
CA PHE A 129 -10.08 18.42 17.91
C PHE A 129 -10.70 17.03 18.02
N ASN A 130 -11.79 16.82 17.27
CA ASN A 130 -12.45 15.53 17.10
C ASN A 130 -13.25 15.57 15.80
N GLN A 131 -12.65 15.14 14.69
CA GLN A 131 -13.35 15.15 13.41
C GLN A 131 -13.03 13.89 12.60
N PRO A 132 -13.99 13.43 11.80
CA PRO A 132 -13.70 12.44 10.77
C PRO A 132 -12.74 13.04 9.74
N PHE A 133 -11.93 12.17 9.13
CA PHE A 133 -11.12 12.51 7.98
C PHE A 133 -11.19 11.40 6.95
N THR A 134 -10.95 11.78 5.70
CA THR A 134 -10.78 10.87 4.58
C THR A 134 -9.53 11.28 3.83
N LEU A 135 -8.61 10.34 3.64
CA LEU A 135 -7.43 10.51 2.81
C LEU A 135 -7.54 9.61 1.59
N GLU A 136 -7.58 10.23 0.42
CA GLU A 136 -7.63 9.54 -0.87
C GLU A 136 -6.23 9.40 -1.46
N ASN A 137 -5.95 8.23 -2.03
CA ASN A 137 -4.77 7.94 -2.84
C ASN A 137 -3.46 8.52 -2.27
N PRO A 138 -3.05 8.10 -1.05
CA PRO A 138 -1.81 8.58 -0.45
C PRO A 138 -0.54 8.17 -1.23
N VAL A 139 -0.68 7.26 -2.19
CA VAL A 139 0.32 6.95 -3.21
C VAL A 139 -0.30 7.22 -4.56
N GLU A 140 0.39 7.98 -5.41
CA GLU A 140 -0.09 8.34 -6.74
C GLU A 140 0.01 7.15 -7.71
N PRO A 141 -1.10 6.70 -8.32
CA PRO A 141 -1.08 5.70 -9.38
C PRO A 141 -0.70 6.33 -10.74
N PRO A 142 -0.12 5.56 -11.70
CA PRO A 142 0.20 4.15 -11.58
C PRO A 142 1.51 3.87 -10.84
N MET A 143 1.57 2.71 -10.18
CA MET A 143 2.80 2.15 -9.65
C MET A 143 3.41 1.20 -10.68
N LEU A 144 4.72 1.28 -10.91
CA LEU A 144 5.44 0.39 -11.80
C LEU A 144 6.29 -0.60 -10.99
N PHE A 145 6.07 -1.89 -11.22
CA PHE A 145 6.84 -2.96 -10.59
C PHE A 145 7.60 -3.73 -11.66
N SER A 146 8.92 -3.81 -11.55
CA SER A 146 9.72 -4.63 -12.46
C SER A 146 9.35 -6.11 -12.28
N VAL A 147 9.18 -6.81 -13.40
CA VAL A 147 8.91 -8.25 -13.47
C VAL A 147 10.18 -8.99 -13.91
N THR A 148 11.37 -8.50 -13.56
CA THR A 148 12.61 -9.27 -13.77
C THR A 148 12.48 -10.60 -13.04
N ASP A 149 12.57 -11.72 -13.79
CA ASP A 149 12.40 -13.11 -13.36
C ASP A 149 12.73 -13.29 -11.87
N ALA A 150 11.71 -13.46 -11.01
CA ALA A 150 11.89 -13.45 -9.56
C ALA A 150 12.47 -14.77 -9.03
N ASN A 151 13.69 -15.09 -9.47
CA ASN A 151 14.53 -16.16 -8.97
C ASN A 151 15.77 -15.67 -8.23
N ASN A 152 15.90 -14.37 -7.93
CA ASN A 152 17.01 -13.86 -7.10
C ASN A 152 16.53 -12.97 -5.97
N VAL A 153 16.15 -13.62 -4.87
CA VAL A 153 16.16 -13.01 -3.54
C VAL A 153 17.62 -12.67 -3.21
N ASN A 154 18.01 -11.42 -3.40
CA ASN A 154 19.10 -10.84 -2.64
C ASN A 154 18.61 -9.54 -2.01
N ASN A 155 18.49 -9.58 -0.68
CA ASN A 155 18.25 -8.45 0.19
C ASN A 155 19.08 -7.24 -0.24
N ILE A 156 18.42 -6.09 -0.44
CA ILE A 156 19.10 -4.81 -0.33
C ILE A 156 18.36 -4.01 0.73
N GLN A 157 19.12 -3.68 1.77
CA GLN A 157 18.73 -2.88 2.94
C GLN A 157 18.31 -1.47 2.55
#